data_AF-A0A4P2PWU6-F1
#
_entry.id   AF-A0A4P2PWU6-F1
#
_cell.length_a   1.000
_cell.length_b   1.000
_cell.length_c   1.000
_cell.angle_alpha   90.00
_cell.angle_beta   90.00
_cell.angle_gamma   90.00
#
_symmetry.space_group_name_H-M   'P 1'
#
loop_
_entity.id
_entity.type
_entity.pdbx_description
1 polymer ?
#
loop_
_entity_poly.entity_id
_entity_poly.type
_entity_poly.pdbx_seq_one_letter_code
_entity_poly.pdbx_strand_id
1 'polypeptide(L)'
;MKVSGTTILTRKTLVSRRFGSDAWRGFFRDVALTNPSFRRPVTASSLVPLPEFLAFHDELVRRFYPDSKEAHFDLGVESARWALVDGPLKHFVPDPEITSLVATIPNLWHRYFAETDSRSEAILSESGIEFRVRGLPAWHPYFEEFVIGYTKEMLELYCANPVWTHRLTEVRGTTYGYLLATDPVPNAPPSSERAGAGRCRLLRPRKALTARELEVLRLVGVGKTNREIAIVLRISEKTVQHHVAHAYDKLGVYSRAGATLWLAERGLLG
;
A
#
# COMPACT_ATOMS: atom_id res chain seq x y z
N MET A 1 12.44 -2.35 -20.72
CA MET A 1 12.38 -2.31 -19.25
C MET A 1 13.24 -3.44 -18.67
N LYS A 2 14.10 -3.09 -17.71
CA LYS A 2 14.85 -4.04 -16.88
C LYS A 2 14.57 -3.78 -15.41
N VAL A 3 14.64 -4.83 -14.59
CA VAL A 3 14.34 -4.79 -13.15
C VAL A 3 15.64 -4.93 -12.35
N SER A 4 15.80 -4.09 -11.33
CA SER A 4 16.96 -4.14 -10.43
C SER A 4 17.05 -5.49 -9.72
N GLY A 5 18.27 -6.04 -9.64
CA GLY A 5 18.57 -7.24 -8.88
C GLY A 5 18.31 -7.10 -7.38
N THR A 6 18.17 -5.87 -6.86
CA THR A 6 17.69 -5.60 -5.49
C THR A 6 16.34 -6.26 -5.21
N THR A 7 15.44 -6.32 -6.20
CA THR A 7 14.14 -7.00 -6.07
C THR A 7 14.33 -8.50 -5.83
N ILE A 8 15.24 -9.14 -6.57
CA ILE A 8 15.57 -10.57 -6.41
C ILE A 8 16.23 -10.85 -5.05
N LEU A 9 17.14 -9.99 -4.60
CA LEU A 9 17.80 -10.13 -3.29
C LEU A 9 16.83 -9.94 -2.12
N THR A 10 15.83 -9.08 -2.28
CA THR A 10 14.73 -8.96 -1.31
C THR A 10 13.96 -10.27 -1.21
N ARG A 11 13.61 -10.87 -2.36
CA ARG A 11 12.92 -12.19 -2.40
C ARG A 11 13.74 -13.29 -1.77
N LYS A 12 15.04 -13.33 -2.04
CA LYS A 12 15.97 -14.25 -1.38
C LYS A 12 15.85 -14.17 0.14
N THR A 13 15.85 -12.95 0.67
CA THR A 13 15.79 -12.73 2.11
C THR A 13 14.47 -13.18 2.70
N LEU A 14 13.34 -12.78 2.10
CA LEU A 14 12.00 -13.16 2.58
C LEU A 14 11.80 -14.69 2.54
N VAL A 15 12.11 -15.31 1.41
CA VAL A 15 11.97 -16.76 1.25
C VAL A 15 12.89 -17.51 2.20
N SER A 16 14.15 -17.09 2.34
CA SER A 16 15.10 -17.78 3.22
C SER A 16 14.69 -17.65 4.69
N ARG A 17 14.16 -16.49 5.12
CA ARG A 17 13.68 -16.29 6.50
C ARG A 17 12.46 -17.15 6.80
N ARG A 18 11.53 -17.30 5.85
CA ARG A 18 10.24 -17.97 6.06
C ARG A 18 10.26 -19.48 5.77
N PHE A 19 10.98 -19.90 4.74
CA PHE A 19 10.98 -21.28 4.22
C PHE A 19 12.36 -21.95 4.27
N GLY A 20 13.39 -21.23 4.72
CA GLY A 20 14.76 -21.73 4.84
C GLY A 20 15.60 -21.53 3.58
N SER A 21 16.92 -21.46 3.79
CA SER A 21 17.90 -21.22 2.71
C SER A 21 17.90 -22.30 1.63
N ASP A 22 17.56 -23.55 1.98
CA ASP A 22 17.46 -24.65 1.00
C ASP A 22 16.29 -24.50 0.04
N ALA A 23 15.15 -24.01 0.54
CA ALA A 23 13.99 -23.73 -0.30
C ALA A 23 14.33 -22.65 -1.34
N TRP A 24 15.02 -21.58 -0.93
CA TRP A 24 15.54 -20.57 -1.85
C TRP A 24 16.52 -21.15 -2.88
N ARG A 25 17.51 -21.94 -2.44
CA ARG A 25 18.51 -22.56 -3.34
C ARG A 25 17.86 -23.44 -4.39
N GLY A 26 16.88 -24.27 -3.98
CA GLY A 26 16.12 -25.12 -4.89
C GLY A 26 15.34 -24.31 -5.92
N PHE A 27 14.52 -23.37 -5.45
CA PHE A 27 13.75 -22.48 -6.32
C PHE A 27 14.62 -21.71 -7.32
N PHE A 28 15.71 -21.10 -6.84
CA PHE A 28 16.58 -20.29 -7.69
C PHE A 28 17.26 -21.12 -8.79
N ARG A 29 17.68 -22.35 -8.45
CA ARG A 29 18.23 -23.30 -9.42
C ARG A 29 17.22 -23.65 -10.50
N ASP A 30 15.97 -23.92 -10.13
CA ASP A 30 14.92 -24.26 -11.10
C ASP A 30 14.65 -23.11 -12.07
N VAL A 31 14.55 -21.88 -11.56
CA VAL A 31 14.36 -20.68 -12.41
C VAL A 31 15.53 -20.49 -13.38
N ALA A 32 16.76 -20.74 -12.96
CA ALA A 32 17.96 -20.57 -13.78
C ALA A 32 18.05 -21.54 -14.98
N LEU A 33 17.27 -22.63 -14.98
CA LEU A 33 17.22 -23.57 -16.11
C LEU A 33 16.64 -22.88 -17.36
N THR A 34 15.54 -22.14 -17.18
CA THR A 34 14.77 -21.53 -18.27
C THR A 34 15.04 -20.03 -18.46
N ASN A 35 15.69 -19.37 -17.49
CA ASN A 35 15.92 -17.92 -17.52
C ASN A 35 17.43 -17.60 -17.47
N PRO A 36 18.06 -17.26 -18.62
CA PRO A 36 19.51 -17.05 -18.73
C PRO A 36 20.10 -16.06 -17.73
N SER A 37 19.37 -15.01 -17.36
CA SER A 37 19.80 -13.96 -16.43
C SER A 37 20.05 -14.49 -15.01
N PHE A 38 19.50 -15.65 -14.66
CA PHE A 38 19.65 -16.29 -13.34
C PHE A 38 20.73 -17.38 -13.30
N ARG A 39 21.41 -17.66 -14.42
CA ARG A 39 22.54 -18.62 -14.47
C ARG A 39 23.80 -18.08 -13.80
N ARG A 40 23.86 -16.78 -13.54
CA ARG A 40 24.93 -16.11 -12.80
C ARG A 40 24.38 -15.52 -11.50
N PRO A 41 25.23 -15.32 -10.47
CA PRO A 41 24.81 -14.65 -9.25
C PRO A 41 24.24 -13.26 -9.54
N VAL A 42 23.03 -13.00 -9.03
CA VAL A 42 22.37 -11.69 -9.13
C VAL A 42 22.89 -10.78 -8.01
N THR A 43 23.30 -9.58 -8.38
CA THR A 43 23.77 -8.51 -7.47
C THR A 43 22.77 -7.34 -7.44
N ALA A 44 22.92 -6.40 -6.51
CA ALA A 44 22.07 -5.21 -6.44
C ALA A 44 22.13 -4.34 -7.72
N SER A 45 23.26 -4.34 -8.43
CA SER A 45 23.49 -3.62 -9.68
C SER A 45 23.08 -4.41 -10.93
N SER A 46 22.68 -5.67 -10.79
CA SER A 46 22.19 -6.47 -11.92
C SER A 46 20.90 -5.88 -12.47
N LEU A 47 20.74 -5.93 -13.79
CA LEU A 47 19.53 -5.49 -14.50
C LEU A 47 18.94 -6.69 -15.25
N VAL A 48 17.85 -7.24 -14.72
CA VAL A 48 17.19 -8.44 -15.26
C VAL A 48 16.16 -8.01 -16.31
N PRO A 49 16.16 -8.58 -17.53
CA PRO A 49 15.12 -8.32 -18.52
C PRO A 49 13.72 -8.61 -17.98
N LEU A 50 12.76 -7.74 -18.29
CA LEU A 50 11.42 -7.84 -17.72
C LEU A 50 10.75 -9.22 -17.90
N PRO A 51 10.76 -9.87 -19.07
CA PRO A 51 10.12 -11.18 -19.23
C PRO A 51 10.67 -12.25 -18.27
N GLU A 52 11.99 -12.28 -18.08
CA GLU A 52 12.63 -13.22 -17.15
C GLU A 52 12.32 -12.90 -15.69
N PHE A 53 12.24 -11.61 -15.35
CA PHE A 53 11.84 -11.18 -14.01
C PHE A 53 10.39 -11.58 -13.70
N LEU A 54 9.46 -11.38 -14.63
CA LEU A 54 8.05 -11.74 -14.42
C LEU A 54 7.90 -13.27 -14.29
N ALA A 55 8.59 -14.06 -15.12
CA ALA A 55 8.61 -15.51 -15.00
C ALA A 55 9.16 -15.98 -13.63
N PHE A 56 10.24 -15.35 -13.14
CA PHE A 56 10.76 -15.59 -11.79
C PHE A 56 9.71 -15.24 -10.72
N HIS A 57 9.04 -14.10 -10.85
CA HIS A 57 8.08 -13.61 -9.85
C HIS A 57 6.84 -14.51 -9.78
N ASP A 58 6.32 -14.95 -10.92
CA ASP A 58 5.16 -15.83 -10.99
C ASP A 58 5.46 -17.21 -10.40
N GLU A 59 6.62 -17.79 -10.72
CA GLU A 59 7.04 -19.07 -10.12
C GLU A 59 7.26 -18.94 -8.61
N LEU A 60 7.76 -17.79 -8.14
CA LEU A 60 7.90 -17.51 -6.71
C LEU A 60 6.54 -17.47 -6.02
N VAL A 61 5.59 -16.70 -6.56
CA VAL A 61 4.23 -16.59 -6.01
C VAL A 61 3.55 -17.96 -6.01
N ARG A 62 3.59 -18.68 -7.14
CA ARG A 62 3.01 -20.02 -7.27
C ARG A 62 3.56 -21.00 -6.23
N ARG A 63 4.87 -20.95 -5.95
CA ARG A 63 5.54 -21.92 -5.06
C ARG A 63 5.39 -21.58 -3.58
N PHE A 64 5.43 -20.29 -3.21
CA PHE A 64 5.51 -19.88 -1.81
C PHE A 64 4.24 -19.23 -1.27
N TYR A 65 3.28 -18.90 -2.13
CA TYR A 65 1.98 -18.33 -1.76
C TYR A 65 0.81 -19.05 -2.47
N PRO A 66 0.76 -20.40 -2.49
CA PRO A 66 -0.20 -21.15 -3.31
C PRO A 66 -1.67 -20.92 -2.91
N ASP A 67 -1.92 -20.62 -1.63
CA ASP A 67 -3.28 -20.50 -1.09
C ASP A 67 -3.77 -19.05 -0.98
N SER A 68 -2.91 -18.05 -1.26
CA SER A 68 -3.32 -16.64 -1.16
C SER A 68 -3.97 -16.17 -2.46
N LYS A 69 -5.23 -15.73 -2.35
CA LYS A 69 -5.96 -15.06 -3.44
C LYS A 69 -5.41 -13.66 -3.75
N GLU A 70 -4.61 -13.10 -2.83
CA GLU A 70 -4.01 -11.76 -2.92
C GLU A 70 -2.48 -11.84 -2.87
N ALA A 71 -1.90 -12.97 -3.31
CA ALA A 71 -0.49 -13.28 -3.11
C ALA A 71 0.49 -12.19 -3.59
N HIS A 72 0.20 -11.54 -4.73
CA HIS A 72 1.03 -10.43 -5.22
C HIS A 72 0.98 -9.23 -4.28
N PHE A 73 -0.20 -8.87 -3.79
CA PHE A 73 -0.39 -7.78 -2.86
C PHE A 73 0.28 -8.07 -1.51
N ASP A 74 0.05 -9.25 -0.93
CA ASP A 74 0.67 -9.69 0.32
C ASP A 74 2.19 -9.67 0.25
N LEU A 75 2.75 -10.19 -0.85
CA LEU A 75 4.18 -10.14 -1.09
C LEU A 75 4.66 -8.68 -1.24
N GLY A 76 3.86 -7.79 -1.82
CA GLY A 76 4.09 -6.34 -1.87
C GLY A 76 4.27 -5.73 -0.48
N VAL A 77 3.31 -6.00 0.41
CA VAL A 77 3.32 -5.60 1.81
C VAL A 77 4.57 -6.14 2.53
N GLU A 78 4.83 -7.44 2.43
CA GLU A 78 5.99 -8.07 3.09
C GLU A 78 7.32 -7.47 2.59
N SER A 79 7.39 -7.14 1.30
CA SER A 79 8.55 -6.50 0.68
C SER A 79 8.82 -5.11 1.20
N ALA A 80 7.77 -4.28 1.26
CA ALA A 80 7.88 -2.91 1.76
C ALA A 80 8.37 -2.92 3.20
N ARG A 81 7.74 -3.75 4.04
CA ARG A 81 8.11 -3.89 5.45
C ARG A 81 9.58 -4.25 5.62
N TRP A 82 10.07 -5.26 4.90
CA TRP A 82 11.48 -5.61 4.99
C TRP A 82 12.38 -4.49 4.43
N ALA A 83 12.11 -4.00 3.22
CA ALA A 83 12.99 -3.06 2.53
C ALA A 83 13.14 -1.73 3.27
N LEU A 84 12.04 -1.23 3.87
CA LEU A 84 11.96 0.07 4.55
C LEU A 84 12.31 0.02 6.04
N VAL A 85 12.33 -1.16 6.66
CA VAL A 85 12.69 -1.29 8.09
C VAL A 85 14.11 -1.85 8.25
N ASP A 86 14.38 -3.01 7.65
CA ASP A 86 15.65 -3.73 7.81
C ASP A 86 16.56 -3.64 6.58
N GLY A 87 15.98 -3.35 5.42
CA GLY A 87 16.59 -3.53 4.13
C GLY A 87 17.30 -2.28 3.57
N PRO A 88 17.58 -2.27 2.26
CA PRO A 88 18.39 -1.23 1.63
C PRO A 88 17.70 0.14 1.56
N LEU A 89 16.40 0.22 1.86
CA LEU A 89 15.63 1.46 1.80
C LEU A 89 15.27 2.03 3.17
N LYS A 90 15.87 1.54 4.27
CA LYS A 90 15.58 2.02 5.63
C LYS A 90 15.83 3.51 5.90
N HIS A 91 16.65 4.15 5.07
CA HIS A 91 16.92 5.59 5.11
C HIS A 91 16.45 6.30 3.83
N PHE A 92 15.59 5.65 3.04
CA PHE A 92 15.12 6.20 1.78
C PHE A 92 14.10 7.31 1.98
N VAL A 93 13.26 7.19 3.01
CA VAL A 93 12.30 8.22 3.40
C VAL A 93 13.01 9.14 4.41
N PRO A 94 13.36 10.37 4.04
CA PRO A 94 14.15 11.26 4.89
C PRO A 94 13.35 11.84 6.05
N ASP A 95 12.04 12.04 5.84
CA ASP A 95 11.10 12.61 6.80
C ASP A 95 9.79 11.80 6.76
N PRO A 96 9.26 11.31 7.90
CA PRO A 96 7.99 10.59 7.96
C PRO A 96 6.74 11.44 7.63
N GLU A 97 6.87 12.71 7.25
CA GLU A 97 5.75 13.49 6.72
C GLU A 97 5.20 12.95 5.39
N ILE A 98 3.87 12.93 5.25
CA ILE A 98 3.22 12.38 4.04
C ILE A 98 3.61 13.13 2.77
N THR A 99 3.87 14.44 2.88
CA THR A 99 4.26 15.31 1.77
C THR A 99 5.63 14.89 1.23
N SER A 100 6.58 14.64 2.14
CA SER A 100 7.89 14.07 1.85
C SER A 100 7.78 12.68 1.21
N LEU A 101 6.88 11.85 1.74
CA LEU A 101 6.64 10.50 1.23
C LEU A 101 6.07 10.51 -0.20
N VAL A 102 5.05 11.34 -0.46
CA VAL A 102 4.45 11.53 -1.79
C VAL A 102 5.49 12.00 -2.80
N ALA A 103 6.33 12.97 -2.42
CA ALA A 103 7.41 13.47 -3.28
C ALA A 103 8.48 12.40 -3.60
N THR A 104 8.60 11.38 -2.74
CA THR A 104 9.61 10.32 -2.86
C THR A 104 9.16 9.17 -3.77
N ILE A 105 7.84 8.97 -3.95
CA ILE A 105 7.28 7.85 -4.72
C ILE A 105 7.83 7.78 -6.17
N PRO A 106 7.86 8.86 -6.97
CA PRO A 106 8.41 8.80 -8.34
C PRO A 106 9.87 8.35 -8.39
N ASN A 107 10.68 8.76 -7.41
CA ASN A 107 12.10 8.39 -7.33
C ASN A 107 12.27 6.90 -7.01
N LEU A 108 11.35 6.31 -6.24
CA LEU A 108 11.40 4.88 -5.91
C LEU A 108 11.22 4.00 -7.16
N TRP A 109 10.35 4.40 -8.08
CA TRP A 109 10.08 3.65 -9.30
C TRP A 109 11.37 3.42 -10.11
N HIS A 110 12.15 4.48 -10.30
CA HIS A 110 13.41 4.43 -11.06
C HIS A 110 14.55 3.70 -10.33
N ARG A 111 14.41 3.37 -9.04
CA ARG A 111 15.37 2.47 -8.36
C ARG A 111 15.15 1.01 -8.73
N TYR A 112 13.90 0.63 -9.00
CA TYR A 112 13.56 -0.76 -9.33
C TYR A 112 13.47 -1.01 -10.82
N PHE A 113 13.14 0.00 -11.63
CA PHE A 113 12.96 -0.15 -13.07
C PHE A 113 13.88 0.79 -13.87
N ALA A 114 14.65 0.19 -14.77
CA ALA A 114 15.53 0.87 -15.71
C ALA A 114 15.07 0.64 -17.16
N GLU A 115 15.59 1.44 -18.09
CA GLU A 115 15.33 1.32 -19.53
C GLU A 115 13.82 1.25 -19.84
N THR A 116 13.07 2.22 -19.33
CA THR A 116 11.60 2.29 -19.46
C THR A 116 11.11 3.73 -19.42
N ASP A 117 10.06 4.00 -20.20
CA ASP A 117 9.28 5.24 -20.13
C ASP A 117 8.18 5.19 -19.08
N SER A 118 8.00 4.03 -18.42
CA SER A 118 7.04 3.89 -17.34
C SER A 118 7.44 4.70 -16.13
N ARG A 119 6.43 5.23 -15.43
CA ARG A 119 6.64 6.04 -14.22
C ARG A 119 5.46 5.89 -13.27
N SER A 120 5.75 6.08 -11.98
CA SER A 120 4.73 6.31 -10.96
C SER A 120 4.61 7.80 -10.64
N GLU A 121 3.39 8.26 -10.42
CA GLU A 121 3.02 9.59 -10.00
C GLU A 121 2.24 9.47 -8.69
N ALA A 122 2.43 10.39 -7.75
CA ALA A 122 1.65 10.47 -6.54
C ALA A 122 1.31 11.93 -6.24
N ILE A 123 0.05 12.20 -5.90
CA ILE A 123 -0.45 13.54 -5.60
C ILE A 123 -1.29 13.45 -4.33
N LEU A 124 -1.05 14.37 -3.40
CA LEU A 124 -1.88 14.52 -2.21
C LEU A 124 -3.20 15.20 -2.59
N SER A 125 -4.32 14.64 -2.16
CA SER A 125 -5.67 15.17 -2.38
C SER A 125 -6.43 15.26 -1.06
N GLU A 126 -7.62 15.88 -1.09
CA GLU A 126 -8.49 16.01 0.09
C GLU A 126 -8.96 14.68 0.68
N SER A 127 -8.85 13.58 -0.07
CA SER A 127 -9.31 12.25 0.34
C SER A 127 -8.16 11.24 0.55
N GLY A 128 -6.91 11.66 0.45
CA GLY A 128 -5.73 10.79 0.62
C GLY A 128 -4.68 11.03 -0.46
N ILE A 129 -4.06 9.96 -0.97
CA ILE A 129 -3.05 10.05 -2.03
C ILE A 129 -3.58 9.42 -3.31
N GLU A 130 -3.61 10.19 -4.39
CA GLU A 130 -3.82 9.66 -5.73
C GLU A 130 -2.50 9.15 -6.29
N PHE A 131 -2.37 7.83 -6.36
CA PHE A 131 -1.24 7.13 -6.96
C PHE A 131 -1.59 6.66 -8.37
N ARG A 132 -0.71 6.89 -9.34
CA ARG A 132 -0.90 6.46 -10.73
C ARG A 132 0.38 5.86 -11.28
N VAL A 133 0.24 4.87 -12.14
CA VAL A 133 1.34 4.34 -12.96
C VAL A 133 0.94 4.42 -14.41
N ARG A 134 1.87 4.87 -15.26
CA ARG A 134 1.69 5.03 -16.70
C ARG A 134 2.82 4.37 -17.48
N GLY A 135 2.58 4.06 -18.75
CA GLY A 135 3.62 3.63 -19.69
C GLY A 135 4.17 2.23 -19.42
N LEU A 136 3.41 1.37 -18.73
CA LEU A 136 3.83 -0.03 -18.55
C LEU A 136 3.87 -0.75 -19.92
N PRO A 137 4.84 -1.64 -20.15
CA PRO A 137 4.93 -2.38 -21.40
C PRO A 137 3.79 -3.39 -21.56
N ALA A 138 3.30 -3.94 -20.44
CA ALA A 138 2.14 -4.83 -20.38
C ALA A 138 1.54 -4.76 -18.98
N TRP A 139 0.27 -5.14 -18.86
CA TRP A 139 -0.34 -5.36 -17.54
C TRP A 139 0.19 -6.67 -16.93
N HIS A 140 0.47 -6.65 -15.62
CA HIS A 140 0.85 -7.81 -14.83
C HIS A 140 0.49 -7.58 -13.36
N PRO A 141 0.04 -8.59 -12.58
CA PRO A 141 -0.27 -8.42 -11.15
C PRO A 141 0.89 -7.84 -10.33
N TYR A 142 2.14 -8.16 -10.69
CA TYR A 142 3.33 -7.52 -10.12
C TYR A 142 3.33 -5.99 -10.25
N PHE A 143 2.91 -5.44 -11.39
CA PHE A 143 2.94 -3.99 -11.59
C PHE A 143 1.82 -3.26 -10.90
N GLU A 144 0.70 -3.93 -10.61
CA GLU A 144 -0.48 -3.31 -10.01
C GLU A 144 -0.67 -3.77 -8.57
N GLU A 145 -1.04 -5.04 -8.35
CA GLU A 145 -1.39 -5.58 -7.04
C GLU A 145 -0.20 -5.53 -6.06
N PHE A 146 0.98 -5.98 -6.51
CA PHE A 146 2.19 -5.94 -5.69
C PHE A 146 2.64 -4.51 -5.39
N VAL A 147 2.64 -3.62 -6.40
CA VAL A 147 3.03 -2.22 -6.21
C VAL A 147 2.07 -1.52 -5.25
N ILE A 148 0.77 -1.75 -5.37
CA ILE A 148 -0.22 -1.16 -4.45
C ILE A 148 -0.06 -1.72 -3.03
N GLY A 149 0.19 -3.02 -2.86
CA GLY A 149 0.52 -3.59 -1.54
C GLY A 149 1.78 -2.95 -0.93
N TYR A 150 2.81 -2.76 -1.74
CA TYR A 150 4.05 -2.09 -1.32
C TYR A 150 3.80 -0.63 -0.91
N THR A 151 3.09 0.14 -1.75
CA THR A 151 2.81 1.56 -1.47
C THR A 151 1.90 1.70 -0.26
N LYS A 152 0.87 0.85 -0.11
CA LYS A 152 0.01 0.83 1.08
C LYS A 152 0.82 0.63 2.35
N GLU A 153 1.66 -0.40 2.40
CA GLU A 153 2.47 -0.68 3.59
C GLU A 153 3.48 0.42 3.86
N MET A 154 4.08 1.01 2.82
CA MET A 154 4.93 2.20 2.99
C MET A 154 4.16 3.34 3.68
N LEU A 155 2.98 3.68 3.20
CA LEU A 155 2.16 4.72 3.81
C LEU A 155 1.77 4.39 5.27
N GLU A 156 1.43 3.13 5.56
CA GLU A 156 1.08 2.70 6.91
C GLU A 156 2.27 2.71 7.88
N LEU A 157 3.49 2.46 7.40
CA LEU A 157 4.72 2.52 8.22
C LEU A 157 5.08 3.94 8.64
N TYR A 158 4.84 4.94 7.78
CA TYR A 158 5.33 6.31 7.99
C TYR A 158 4.23 7.31 8.38
N CYS A 159 2.99 7.15 7.92
CA CYS A 159 1.93 8.18 8.08
C CYS A 159 0.79 7.80 9.04
N ALA A 160 0.62 6.52 9.38
CA ALA A 160 -0.39 5.95 10.28
C ALA A 160 -1.79 6.63 10.25
N ASN A 161 -2.75 6.15 9.41
CA ASN A 161 -3.85 5.25 9.82
C ASN A 161 -4.91 4.92 8.76
N PRO A 162 -5.52 3.71 8.86
CA PRO A 162 -5.40 2.63 7.86
C PRO A 162 -5.49 3.14 6.42
N VAL A 163 -4.70 2.55 5.53
CA VAL A 163 -4.70 2.97 4.12
C VAL A 163 -5.66 2.09 3.34
N TRP A 164 -6.79 2.65 2.89
CA TRP A 164 -7.70 1.95 1.98
C TRP A 164 -7.30 2.21 0.53
N THR A 165 -7.33 1.14 -0.27
CA THR A 165 -6.95 1.20 -1.68
C THR A 165 -8.21 1.17 -2.56
N HIS A 166 -8.49 2.27 -3.26
CA HIS A 166 -9.60 2.36 -4.20
C HIS A 166 -9.09 2.53 -5.62
N ARG A 167 -9.35 1.55 -6.46
CA ARG A 167 -8.99 1.64 -7.87
C ARG A 167 -9.82 2.74 -8.55
N LEU A 168 -9.16 3.69 -9.19
CA LEU A 168 -9.79 4.81 -9.91
C LEU A 168 -10.09 4.47 -11.37
N THR A 169 -9.35 3.52 -11.95
CA THR A 169 -9.54 3.05 -13.32
C THR A 169 -10.39 1.79 -13.35
N GLU A 170 -11.32 1.66 -14.30
CA GLU A 170 -12.17 0.47 -14.42
C GLU A 170 -11.44 -0.70 -15.11
N VAL A 171 -10.57 -0.42 -16.09
CA VAL A 171 -9.92 -1.43 -16.92
C VAL A 171 -8.47 -1.67 -16.49
N ARG A 172 -8.03 -2.94 -16.47
CA ARG A 172 -6.63 -3.32 -16.26
C ARG A 172 -5.85 -3.11 -17.55
N GLY A 173 -4.67 -2.50 -17.47
CA GLY A 173 -3.91 -2.13 -18.66
C GLY A 173 -2.53 -1.58 -18.35
N THR A 174 -1.97 -0.89 -19.34
CA THR A 174 -0.63 -0.28 -19.28
C THR A 174 -0.58 1.00 -18.44
N THR A 175 -1.74 1.43 -17.93
CA THR A 175 -1.93 2.57 -17.04
C THR A 175 -2.99 2.20 -16.00
N TYR A 176 -2.79 2.61 -14.76
CA TYR A 176 -3.78 2.46 -13.69
C TYR A 176 -3.66 3.58 -12.67
N GLY A 177 -4.70 3.76 -11.86
CA GLY A 177 -4.71 4.72 -10.74
C GLY A 177 -5.44 4.18 -9.52
N TYR A 178 -4.97 4.56 -8.34
CA TYR A 178 -5.56 4.25 -7.04
C TYR A 178 -5.64 5.51 -6.18
N LEU A 179 -6.74 5.65 -5.45
CA LEU A 179 -6.80 6.50 -4.27
C LEU A 179 -6.39 5.64 -3.06
N LEU A 180 -5.33 6.06 -2.40
CA LEU A 180 -4.83 5.53 -1.14
C LEU A 180 -5.37 6.44 -0.04
N ALA A 181 -6.59 6.16 0.41
CA ALA A 181 -7.28 6.94 1.42
C ALA A 181 -6.67 6.64 2.79
N THR A 182 -6.35 7.68 3.56
CA THR A 182 -5.76 7.58 4.91
C THR A 182 -6.42 8.60 5.81
N ASP A 183 -6.44 8.34 7.12
CA ASP A 183 -7.14 9.20 8.07
C ASP A 183 -6.35 9.43 9.38
N PRO A 184 -5.93 10.68 9.70
CA PRO A 184 -6.26 11.93 9.00
C PRO A 184 -5.60 12.05 7.62
N VAL A 185 -6.31 12.67 6.68
CA VAL A 185 -5.71 13.18 5.45
C VAL A 185 -4.77 14.31 5.86
N PRO A 186 -3.45 14.21 5.66
CA PRO A 186 -2.55 15.21 6.20
C PRO A 186 -2.53 16.45 5.30
N ASN A 187 -2.51 17.64 5.91
CA ASN A 187 -2.44 18.96 5.25
C ASN A 187 -3.54 19.24 4.20
N ALA A 188 -4.82 19.07 4.56
CA ALA A 188 -5.85 19.86 3.90
C ALA A 188 -5.61 21.35 4.24
N PRO A 189 -5.63 22.28 3.27
CA PRO A 189 -5.64 23.71 3.60
C PRO A 189 -6.78 23.98 4.59
N PRO A 190 -6.64 24.95 5.53
CA PRO A 190 -7.76 25.34 6.37
C PRO A 190 -8.91 25.72 5.45
N SER A 191 -9.97 24.93 5.45
CA SER A 191 -11.07 25.05 4.50
C SER A 191 -11.81 26.36 4.79
N SER A 192 -11.44 27.44 4.09
CA SER A 192 -12.32 28.57 3.89
C SER A 192 -13.37 28.14 2.87
N GLU A 193 -14.59 27.91 3.37
CA GLU A 193 -15.85 28.04 2.64
C GLU A 193 -15.92 27.46 1.20
N ARG A 194 -16.50 26.27 1.04
CA ARG A 194 -17.90 26.11 0.56
C ARG A 194 -18.27 24.66 0.27
N ALA A 195 -19.52 24.38 0.61
CA ALA A 195 -20.27 23.20 0.22
C ALA A 195 -20.31 23.04 -1.31
N GLY A 196 -19.94 21.85 -1.76
CA GLY A 196 -20.34 21.29 -3.05
C GLY A 196 -20.83 19.88 -2.79
N ALA A 197 -22.15 19.72 -2.66
CA ALA A 197 -22.83 18.46 -2.41
C ALA A 197 -22.66 17.49 -3.60
N GLY A 198 -21.50 16.84 -3.69
CA GLY A 198 -21.37 15.58 -4.40
C GLY A 198 -22.00 14.51 -3.51
N ARG A 199 -23.18 14.02 -3.89
CA ARG A 199 -23.89 12.94 -3.19
C ARG A 199 -23.01 11.68 -3.15
N CYS A 200 -22.15 11.59 -2.14
CA CYS A 200 -21.44 10.38 -1.78
C CYS A 200 -22.52 9.41 -1.28
N ARG A 201 -22.92 8.47 -2.14
CA ARG A 201 -23.94 7.48 -1.82
C ARG A 201 -23.40 6.63 -0.67
N LEU A 202 -23.82 6.94 0.55
CA LEU A 202 -23.45 6.17 1.73
C LEU A 202 -23.90 4.72 1.52
N LEU A 203 -22.92 3.82 1.52
CA LEU A 203 -23.18 2.40 1.47
C LEU A 203 -23.85 1.99 2.79
N ARG A 204 -24.89 1.17 2.71
CA ARG A 204 -25.53 0.64 3.92
C ARG A 204 -24.50 -0.16 4.72
N PRO A 205 -24.46 -0.04 6.06
CA PRO A 205 -23.52 -0.79 6.88
C PRO A 205 -23.64 -2.28 6.59
N ARG A 206 -22.52 -2.93 6.26
CA ARG A 206 -22.48 -4.36 5.99
C ARG A 206 -22.63 -5.18 7.28
N LYS A 207 -22.27 -4.60 8.43
CA LYS A 207 -22.35 -5.21 9.77
C LYS A 207 -22.57 -4.13 10.84
N ALA A 208 -23.09 -4.53 12.00
CA ALA A 208 -23.22 -3.64 13.16
C ALA A 208 -21.85 -3.31 13.79
N LEU A 209 -21.68 -2.07 14.23
CA LEU A 209 -20.51 -1.62 14.98
C LEU A 209 -20.54 -2.19 16.40
N THR A 210 -19.36 -2.52 16.92
CA THR A 210 -19.18 -2.82 18.35
C THR A 210 -19.25 -1.53 19.17
N ALA A 211 -19.47 -1.64 20.48
CA ALA A 211 -19.46 -0.49 21.38
C ALA A 211 -18.15 0.30 21.30
N ARG A 212 -17.01 -0.40 21.23
CA ARG A 212 -15.69 0.24 21.16
C ARG A 212 -15.44 0.92 19.82
N GLU A 213 -15.85 0.31 18.70
CA GLU A 213 -15.77 0.93 17.37
C GLU A 213 -16.64 2.19 17.29
N LEU A 214 -17.84 2.17 17.87
CA LEU A 214 -18.72 3.35 17.92
C LEU A 214 -18.15 4.47 18.80
N GLU A 215 -17.57 4.13 19.95
CA GLU A 215 -16.91 5.08 20.85
C GLU A 215 -15.73 5.77 20.15
N VAL A 216 -14.88 5.00 19.48
CA VAL A 216 -13.78 5.53 18.66
C VAL A 216 -14.33 6.42 17.53
N LEU A 217 -15.37 5.98 16.81
CA LEU A 217 -15.99 6.75 15.74
C LEU A 217 -16.55 8.09 16.20
N ARG A 218 -17.17 8.16 17.38
CA ARG A 218 -17.67 9.43 17.93
C ARG A 218 -16.54 10.42 18.16
N LEU A 219 -15.44 9.97 18.74
CA LEU A 219 -14.25 10.81 18.94
C LEU A 219 -13.63 11.26 17.61
N VAL A 220 -13.66 10.39 16.60
CA VAL A 220 -13.30 10.73 15.21
C VAL A 220 -14.23 11.82 14.67
N GLY A 221 -15.55 11.70 14.88
CA GLY A 221 -16.57 12.63 14.41
C GLY A 221 -16.45 14.04 14.98
N VAL A 222 -15.92 14.19 16.20
CA VAL A 222 -15.61 15.49 16.82
C VAL A 222 -14.19 16.00 16.50
N GLY A 223 -13.49 15.35 15.57
CA GLY A 223 -12.21 15.81 15.04
C GLY A 223 -10.97 15.40 15.85
N LYS A 224 -11.08 14.48 16.84
CA LYS A 224 -9.91 13.99 17.57
C LYS A 224 -9.02 13.13 16.68
N THR A 225 -7.71 13.36 16.74
CA THR A 225 -6.69 12.51 16.11
C THR A 225 -6.57 11.16 16.81
N ASN A 226 -6.03 10.15 16.15
CA ASN A 226 -5.93 8.80 16.74
C ASN A 226 -5.03 8.78 17.99
N ARG A 227 -4.03 9.68 18.04
CA ARG A 227 -3.22 9.93 19.23
C ARG A 227 -4.05 10.51 20.38
N GLU A 228 -4.87 11.52 20.12
CA GLU A 228 -5.76 12.08 21.16
C GLU A 228 -6.78 11.04 21.62
N ILE A 229 -7.34 10.25 20.70
CA ILE A 229 -8.27 9.16 21.02
C ILE A 229 -7.58 8.10 21.89
N ALA A 230 -6.35 7.74 21.58
CA ALA A 230 -5.56 6.79 22.35
C ALA A 230 -5.36 7.27 23.78
N ILE A 231 -5.08 8.55 23.97
CA ILE A 231 -4.97 9.20 25.28
C ILE A 231 -6.32 9.16 26.02
N VAL A 232 -7.41 9.55 25.35
CA VAL A 232 -8.77 9.57 25.94
C VAL A 232 -9.21 8.17 26.37
N LEU A 233 -8.99 7.17 25.52
CA LEU A 233 -9.44 5.79 25.74
C LEU A 233 -8.43 4.93 26.51
N ARG A 234 -7.24 5.47 26.82
CA ARG A 234 -6.14 4.78 27.52
C ARG A 234 -5.74 3.46 26.84
N ILE A 235 -5.68 3.46 25.52
CA ILE A 235 -5.22 2.34 24.68
C ILE A 235 -4.07 2.79 23.79
N SER A 236 -3.36 1.86 23.16
CA SER A 236 -2.32 2.26 22.20
C SER A 236 -2.93 2.92 20.97
N GLU A 237 -2.19 3.85 20.36
CA GLU A 237 -2.59 4.45 19.08
C GLU A 237 -2.92 3.35 18.08
N LYS A 238 -2.05 2.33 17.96
CA LYS A 238 -2.24 1.10 17.17
C LYS A 238 -3.60 0.40 17.39
N THR A 239 -4.11 0.40 18.62
CA THR A 239 -5.42 -0.21 18.92
C THR A 239 -6.57 0.65 18.42
N VAL A 240 -6.47 1.98 18.54
CA VAL A 240 -7.43 2.92 17.94
C VAL A 240 -7.49 2.71 16.43
N GLN A 241 -6.32 2.55 15.78
CA GLN A 241 -6.20 2.28 14.34
C GLN A 241 -7.06 1.12 13.89
N HIS A 242 -6.93 -0.01 14.60
CA HIS A 242 -7.69 -1.21 14.29
C HIS A 242 -9.20 -0.96 14.48
N HIS A 243 -9.61 -0.27 15.54
CA HIS A 243 -11.03 0.07 15.72
C HIS A 243 -11.56 0.98 14.60
N VAL A 244 -10.81 2.00 14.17
CA VAL A 244 -11.20 2.87 13.04
C VAL A 244 -11.27 2.06 11.74
N ALA A 245 -10.27 1.24 11.44
CA ALA A 245 -10.25 0.34 10.27
C ALA A 245 -11.50 -0.53 10.20
N HIS A 246 -11.78 -1.26 11.28
CA HIS A 246 -12.92 -2.17 11.34
C HIS A 246 -14.24 -1.41 11.27
N ALA A 247 -14.33 -0.25 11.92
CA ALA A 247 -15.52 0.58 11.84
C ALA A 247 -15.79 1.04 10.40
N TYR A 248 -14.78 1.56 9.71
CA TYR A 248 -14.90 2.09 8.35
C TYR A 248 -15.29 0.99 7.36
N ASP A 249 -14.65 -0.17 7.44
CA ASP A 249 -15.01 -1.35 6.65
C ASP A 249 -16.47 -1.77 6.86
N LYS A 250 -16.93 -1.81 8.12
CA LYS A 250 -18.33 -2.14 8.46
C LYS A 250 -19.31 -1.10 7.91
N LEU A 251 -18.92 0.17 7.91
CA LEU A 251 -19.74 1.28 7.43
C LEU A 251 -19.68 1.47 5.90
N GLY A 252 -18.68 0.91 5.22
CA GLY A 252 -18.42 1.18 3.80
C GLY A 252 -18.00 2.63 3.54
N VAL A 253 -17.38 3.28 4.53
CA VAL A 253 -16.81 4.63 4.42
C VAL A 253 -15.29 4.54 4.40
N TYR A 254 -14.63 5.51 3.79
CA TYR A 254 -13.19 5.44 3.52
C TYR A 254 -12.43 6.69 3.96
N SER A 255 -13.09 7.58 4.69
CA SER A 255 -12.50 8.84 5.16
C SER A 255 -13.17 9.33 6.44
N ARG A 256 -12.45 10.15 7.21
CA ARG A 256 -13.00 10.89 8.37
C ARG A 256 -14.27 11.63 8.01
N ALA A 257 -14.25 12.35 6.89
CA ALA A 257 -15.41 13.09 6.41
C ALA A 257 -16.60 12.16 6.12
N GLY A 258 -16.36 11.01 5.51
CA GLY A 258 -17.39 10.00 5.28
C GLY A 258 -17.95 9.42 6.58
N ALA A 259 -17.09 9.15 7.57
CA ALA A 259 -17.49 8.68 8.89
C ALA A 259 -18.26 9.75 9.70
N THR A 260 -17.78 11.00 9.69
CA THR A 260 -18.45 12.16 10.30
C THR A 260 -19.82 12.40 9.67
N LEU A 261 -19.92 12.37 8.34
CA LEU A 261 -21.19 12.47 7.63
C LEU A 261 -22.14 11.32 8.00
N TRP A 262 -21.61 10.09 8.06
CA TRP A 262 -22.39 8.92 8.46
C TRP A 262 -22.96 9.06 9.88
N LEU A 263 -22.17 9.61 10.82
CA LEU A 263 -22.60 9.92 12.18
C LEU A 263 -23.64 11.05 12.20
N ALA A 264 -23.44 12.11 11.41
CA ALA A 264 -24.31 13.26 11.32
C ALA A 264 -25.72 12.86 10.87
N GLU A 265 -25.82 12.09 9.78
CA GLU A 265 -27.10 11.61 9.24
C GLU A 265 -27.88 10.74 10.23
N ARG A 266 -27.21 10.15 11.21
CA ARG A 266 -27.81 9.27 12.23
C ARG A 266 -28.00 9.96 13.57
N GLY A 267 -27.70 11.26 13.67
CA GLY A 267 -27.77 12.00 14.94
C GLY A 267 -26.82 11.44 16.01
N LEU A 268 -25.70 10.85 15.59
CA LEU A 268 -24.70 10.23 16.47
C LEU A 268 -23.47 11.12 16.69
N LEU A 269 -23.47 12.34 16.15
CA LEU A 269 -22.50 13.39 16.51
C LEU A 269 -22.88 13.94 17.88
N GLY A 270 -21.93 13.89 18.82
CA GLY A 270 -22.09 14.37 20.19
C GLY A 270 -20.74 14.71 20.79
#